data_AF-A0A9Q0Z4B5-F1
#
_entry.id   AF-A0A9Q0Z4B5-F1
#
_cell.length_a   1.000
_cell.length_b   1.000
_cell.length_c   1.000
_cell.angle_alpha   90.00
_cell.angle_beta   90.00
_cell.angle_gamma   90.00
#
_symmetry.space_group_name_H-M   'P 1'
#
loop_
_entity.id
_entity.type
_entity.pdbx_description
1 polymer ?
#
loop_
_entity_poly.entity_id
_entity_poly.type
_entity_poly.pdbx_seq_one_letter_code
_entity_poly.pdbx_strand_id
1 'polypeptide(L)'
;MSRSNLYLLLITTVIGLLSSTSKSLRFELESGLTKCIAEDIKTNSLTVGKYSIVNPHDGQPLPESHKLTVKVTSSYGNSYHNSERVESGQFAFTASEAGDYMACFWAADHKPPVTLNIDFDWKTGVAAKDWTNVAKKGSVDVSQPALWIRFLPF
;
A
#
# COMPACT_ATOMS: atom_id res chain seq x y z
N MET A 1 25.51 -19.73 -30.59
CA MET A 1 24.45 -19.78 -29.55
C MET A 1 23.52 -20.95 -29.86
N SER A 2 23.41 -21.93 -28.95
CA SER A 2 22.50 -23.08 -29.14
C SER A 2 21.05 -22.61 -29.06
N ARG A 3 20.13 -23.27 -29.78
CA ARG A 3 18.67 -23.02 -29.72
C ARG A 3 18.16 -23.03 -28.28
N SER A 4 18.76 -23.87 -27.42
CA SER A 4 18.48 -23.93 -25.98
C SER A 4 18.75 -22.61 -25.24
N ASN A 5 19.85 -21.91 -25.56
CA ASN A 5 20.19 -20.63 -24.93
C ASN A 5 19.21 -19.51 -25.34
N LEU A 6 18.66 -19.57 -26.56
CA LEU A 6 17.67 -18.60 -27.02
C LEU A 6 16.34 -18.77 -26.28
N TYR A 7 15.89 -20.01 -26.06
CA TYR A 7 14.70 -20.29 -25.25
C TYR A 7 14.89 -19.85 -23.80
N LEU A 8 16.06 -20.10 -23.21
CA LEU A 8 16.36 -19.69 -21.85
C LEU A 8 16.29 -18.15 -21.69
N LEU A 9 16.85 -17.40 -22.65
CA LEU A 9 16.78 -15.94 -22.67
C LEU A 9 15.35 -15.39 -22.84
N LEU A 10 14.53 -16.06 -23.64
CA LEU A 10 13.13 -15.69 -23.86
C LEU A 10 12.29 -15.93 -22.59
N ILE A 11 12.55 -17.04 -21.90
CA ILE A 11 11.86 -17.37 -20.65
C ILE A 11 12.24 -16.36 -19.55
N THR A 12 13.52 -16.00 -19.41
CA THR A 12 13.94 -15.03 -18.38
C THR A 12 13.39 -13.63 -18.62
N THR A 13 13.34 -13.17 -19.87
CA THR A 13 12.75 -11.87 -20.23
C THR A 13 11.24 -11.84 -20.00
N VAL A 14 10.52 -12.90 -20.35
CA VAL A 14 9.07 -13.01 -20.10
C VAL A 14 8.79 -13.02 -18.59
N ILE A 15 9.56 -13.76 -17.79
CA ILE A 15 9.40 -13.78 -16.33
C ILE A 15 9.65 -12.38 -15.73
N GLY A 16 10.69 -11.67 -16.18
CA GLY A 16 10.98 -10.31 -15.71
C GLY A 16 9.92 -9.26 -16.08
N LEU A 17 9.23 -9.44 -17.22
CA LEU A 17 8.10 -8.60 -17.61
C LEU A 17 6.83 -8.90 -16.80
N LEU A 18 6.64 -10.16 -16.39
CA LEU A 18 5.46 -10.60 -15.64
C LEU A 18 5.58 -10.39 -14.13
N SER A 19 6.79 -10.16 -13.60
CA SER A 19 6.99 -9.79 -12.21
C SER A 19 6.54 -8.34 -11.97
N SER A 20 5.23 -8.11 -11.94
CA SER A 20 4.67 -6.89 -11.38
C SER A 20 5.02 -6.83 -9.89
N THR A 21 5.71 -5.77 -9.47
CA THR A 21 6.01 -5.50 -8.06
C THR A 21 4.71 -5.15 -7.32
N SER A 22 3.95 -6.15 -6.90
CA SER A 22 2.80 -5.94 -6.02
C SER A 22 3.32 -5.48 -4.65
N LYS A 23 3.09 -4.21 -4.30
CA LYS A 23 3.35 -3.70 -2.96
C LYS A 23 2.23 -4.14 -2.01
N SER A 24 2.30 -5.39 -1.57
CA SER A 24 1.51 -5.92 -0.46
C SER A 24 2.43 -6.06 0.75
N LEU A 25 1.99 -5.56 1.89
CA LEU A 25 2.72 -5.59 3.15
C LEU A 25 1.86 -6.35 4.16
N ARG A 26 2.43 -7.40 4.75
CA ARG A 26 1.88 -8.03 5.94
C ARG A 26 2.73 -7.64 7.14
N PHE A 27 2.10 -7.19 8.22
CA PHE A 27 2.80 -6.85 9.44
C PHE A 27 2.00 -7.17 10.70
N GLU A 28 2.73 -7.39 11.78
CA GLU A 28 2.19 -7.58 13.13
C GLU A 28 2.04 -6.22 13.84
N LEU A 29 0.98 -6.11 14.64
CA LEU A 29 0.69 -4.98 15.51
C LEU A 29 0.11 -5.49 16.84
N GLU A 30 0.81 -5.26 17.94
CA GLU A 30 0.30 -5.60 19.27
C GLU A 30 -0.77 -4.62 19.75
N SER A 31 -1.71 -5.11 20.56
CA SER A 31 -2.76 -4.31 21.21
C SER A 31 -2.18 -3.12 21.98
N GLY A 32 -2.79 -1.94 21.82
CA GLY A 32 -2.34 -0.70 22.45
C GLY A 32 -1.20 0.01 21.71
N LEU A 33 -0.62 -0.61 20.68
CA LEU A 33 0.42 0.00 19.86
C LEU A 33 -0.13 0.66 18.59
N THR A 34 0.73 1.47 17.99
CA THR A 34 0.49 2.13 16.71
C THR A 34 1.61 1.79 15.74
N LYS A 35 1.28 1.57 14.47
CA LYS A 35 2.27 1.45 13.40
C LYS A 35 1.91 2.33 12.22
N CYS A 36 2.88 3.06 11.69
CA CYS A 36 2.69 3.94 10.54
C CYS A 36 3.58 3.53 9.37
N ILE A 37 3.03 3.61 8.17
CA ILE A 37 3.71 3.33 6.91
C ILE A 37 3.66 4.62 6.09
N ALA A 38 4.80 5.04 5.55
CA ALA A 38 4.92 6.27 4.78
C ALA A 38 5.30 6.00 3.32
N GLU A 39 4.77 6.80 2.39
CA GLU A 39 5.14 6.83 0.97
C GLU A 39 5.21 8.29 0.48
N ASP A 40 6.21 8.63 -0.34
CA ASP A 40 6.21 9.90 -1.11
C ASP A 40 5.35 9.75 -2.34
N ILE A 41 4.33 10.60 -2.38
CA ILE A 41 3.32 10.60 -3.42
C ILE A 41 3.44 11.92 -4.18
N LYS A 42 3.42 11.85 -5.51
CA LYS A 42 3.44 13.04 -6.36
C LYS A 42 2.05 13.68 -6.43
N THR A 43 2.01 14.99 -6.63
CA THR A 43 0.76 15.71 -6.90
C THR A 43 0.02 15.10 -8.09
N ASN A 44 -1.30 15.02 -8.00
CA ASN A 44 -2.21 14.42 -8.98
C ASN A 44 -2.02 12.90 -9.19
N SER A 45 -1.29 12.20 -8.30
CA SER A 45 -1.28 10.74 -8.30
C SER A 45 -2.56 10.20 -7.67
N LEU A 46 -3.18 9.20 -8.33
CA LEU A 46 -4.25 8.41 -7.77
C LEU A 46 -3.64 7.36 -6.84
N THR A 47 -4.07 7.36 -5.60
CA THR A 47 -3.62 6.44 -4.56
C THR A 47 -4.79 5.63 -4.06
N VAL A 48 -4.59 4.31 -3.98
CA VAL A 48 -5.56 3.35 -3.47
C VAL A 48 -4.88 2.48 -2.44
N GLY A 49 -5.52 2.34 -1.28
CA GLY A 49 -5.09 1.41 -0.24
C GLY A 49 -6.20 0.48 0.20
N LYS A 50 -5.83 -0.76 0.53
CA LYS A 50 -6.74 -1.76 1.12
C LYS A 50 -6.06 -2.38 2.32
N TYR A 51 -6.79 -2.53 3.42
CA TYR A 51 -6.27 -3.16 4.61
C TYR A 51 -7.28 -4.12 5.23
N SER A 52 -6.78 -5.18 5.86
CA SER A 52 -7.61 -6.15 6.58
C SER A 52 -6.82 -6.85 7.68
N ILE A 53 -7.49 -7.15 8.78
CA ILE A 53 -6.97 -8.03 9.81
C ILE A 53 -7.09 -9.47 9.30
N VAL A 54 -6.01 -10.22 9.37
CA VAL A 54 -5.99 -11.65 9.08
C VAL A 54 -6.65 -12.36 10.26
N ASN A 55 -7.89 -12.81 10.04
CA ASN A 55 -8.64 -13.53 11.06
C ASN A 55 -8.22 -15.01 11.09
N PRO A 56 -7.68 -15.53 12.21
CA PRO A 56 -7.36 -16.96 12.32
C PRO A 56 -8.60 -17.85 12.39
N HIS A 57 -9.78 -17.29 12.66
CA HIS A 57 -11.05 -18.01 12.78
C HIS A 57 -11.97 -17.66 11.61
N ASP A 58 -11.91 -18.46 10.54
CA ASP A 58 -12.70 -18.25 9.32
C ASP A 58 -14.20 -18.11 9.63
N GLY A 59 -14.77 -16.97 9.23
CA GLY A 59 -16.21 -16.70 9.27
C GLY A 59 -16.77 -16.22 10.62
N GLN A 60 -15.95 -16.11 11.67
CA GLN A 60 -16.39 -15.54 12.94
C GLN A 60 -15.98 -14.06 13.03
N PRO A 61 -16.88 -13.14 13.43
CA PRO A 61 -16.52 -11.73 13.58
C PRO A 61 -15.47 -11.57 14.68
N LEU A 62 -14.52 -10.65 14.47
CA LEU A 62 -13.52 -10.36 15.48
C LEU A 62 -14.18 -9.62 16.65
N PRO A 63 -13.77 -9.91 17.90
CA PRO A 63 -14.27 -9.17 19.04
C PRO A 63 -13.88 -7.69 18.91
N GLU A 64 -14.68 -6.82 19.53
CA GLU A 64 -14.49 -5.37 19.54
C GLU A 64 -13.10 -4.92 20.01
N SER A 65 -12.41 -5.71 20.82
CA SER A 65 -11.02 -5.44 21.27
C SER A 65 -9.95 -5.71 20.22
N HIS A 66 -10.29 -6.40 19.12
CA HIS A 66 -9.37 -6.80 18.06
C HIS A 66 -9.65 -6.06 16.75
N LYS A 67 -10.26 -4.88 16.84
CA LYS A 67 -10.52 -4.02 15.68
C LYS A 67 -9.49 -2.90 15.57
N LEU A 68 -9.26 -2.44 14.35
CA LEU A 68 -8.29 -1.38 14.03
C LEU A 68 -8.95 -0.03 13.89
N THR A 69 -8.24 1.01 14.29
CA THR A 69 -8.46 2.35 13.78
C THR A 69 -7.38 2.66 12.75
N VAL A 70 -7.75 3.24 11.61
CA VAL A 70 -6.85 3.53 10.49
C VAL A 70 -7.06 4.96 10.02
N LYS A 71 -5.98 5.73 9.92
CA LYS A 71 -5.99 7.11 9.44
C LYS A 71 -4.91 7.32 8.39
N VAL A 72 -5.26 8.04 7.32
CA VAL A 72 -4.31 8.44 6.27
C VAL A 72 -4.18 9.95 6.24
N THR A 73 -2.97 10.47 6.35
CA THR A 73 -2.69 11.91 6.39
C THR A 73 -1.50 12.29 5.52
N SER A 74 -1.49 13.51 4.97
CA SER A 74 -0.27 14.11 4.39
C SER A 74 0.56 14.81 5.47
N SER A 75 1.82 15.07 5.16
CA SER A 75 2.74 15.89 5.97
C SER A 75 2.22 17.31 6.26
N TYR A 76 1.26 17.81 5.48
CA TYR A 76 0.60 19.10 5.69
C TYR A 76 -0.60 19.03 6.64
N GLY A 77 -0.89 17.84 7.18
CA GLY A 77 -1.99 17.63 8.14
C GLY A 77 -3.34 17.36 7.51
N ASN A 78 -3.44 17.28 6.17
CA ASN A 78 -4.69 16.93 5.49
C ASN A 78 -5.03 15.46 5.76
N SER A 79 -6.28 15.18 6.14
CA SER A 79 -6.77 13.82 6.40
C SER A 79 -7.50 13.29 5.17
N TYR A 80 -7.02 12.18 4.61
CA TYR A 80 -7.56 11.55 3.40
C TYR A 80 -8.43 10.33 3.70
N HIS A 81 -8.24 9.72 4.86
CA HIS A 81 -9.02 8.58 5.32
C HIS A 81 -9.08 8.56 6.84
N ASN A 82 -10.23 8.17 7.39
CA ASN A 82 -10.38 7.81 8.80
C ASN A 82 -11.40 6.67 8.91
N SER A 83 -11.05 5.61 9.62
CA SER A 83 -11.97 4.53 9.97
C SER A 83 -11.65 4.06 11.37
N GLU A 84 -12.67 3.91 12.19
CA GLU A 84 -12.52 3.57 13.60
C GLU A 84 -13.15 2.20 13.85
N ARG A 85 -12.43 1.35 14.59
CA ARG A 85 -12.93 0.05 15.05
C ARG A 85 -13.46 -0.81 13.88
N VAL A 86 -12.64 -0.99 12.85
CA VAL A 86 -12.94 -1.82 11.67
C VAL A 86 -12.01 -3.04 11.58
N GLU A 87 -12.49 -4.11 10.96
CA GLU A 87 -11.68 -5.30 10.65
C GLU A 87 -10.98 -5.18 9.29
N SER A 88 -11.58 -4.44 8.37
CA SER A 88 -11.04 -4.18 7.04
C SER A 88 -11.57 -2.87 6.49
N GLY A 89 -10.92 -2.35 5.47
CA GLY A 89 -11.36 -1.17 4.77
C GLY A 89 -10.52 -0.85 3.54
N GLN A 90 -10.93 0.18 2.83
CA GLN A 90 -10.20 0.69 1.67
C GLN A 90 -10.31 2.21 1.60
N PHE A 91 -9.30 2.84 1.03
CA PHE A 91 -9.28 4.27 0.74
C PHE A 91 -8.84 4.51 -0.70
N ALA A 92 -9.33 5.60 -1.29
CA ALA A 92 -8.90 6.07 -2.59
C ALA A 92 -8.93 7.59 -2.62
N PHE A 93 -7.84 8.21 -3.03
CA PHE A 93 -7.74 9.67 -3.15
C PHE A 93 -6.78 10.07 -4.27
N THR A 94 -6.94 11.28 -4.78
CA THR A 94 -5.95 11.91 -5.65
C THR A 94 -5.14 12.89 -4.82
N ALA A 95 -3.83 12.73 -4.78
CA ALA A 95 -2.94 13.60 -4.02
C ALA A 95 -3.03 15.06 -4.51
N SER A 96 -3.41 15.96 -3.62
CA SER A 96 -3.50 17.40 -3.94
C SER A 96 -2.12 18.09 -3.94
N GLU A 97 -1.15 17.44 -3.32
CA GLU A 97 0.17 17.96 -3.02
C GLU A 97 1.21 16.83 -3.04
N ALA A 98 2.45 17.16 -3.38
CA ALA A 98 3.55 16.20 -3.37
C ALA A 98 4.20 16.13 -1.98
N GLY A 99 4.64 14.94 -1.58
CA GLY A 99 5.37 14.72 -0.34
C GLY A 99 4.95 13.44 0.36
N ASP A 100 5.30 13.35 1.65
CA ASP A 100 5.06 12.16 2.46
C ASP A 100 3.60 12.05 2.89
N TYR A 101 3.00 10.89 2.60
CA TYR A 101 1.70 10.48 3.09
C TYR A 101 1.89 9.28 4.02
N MET A 102 1.18 9.29 5.14
CA MET A 102 1.27 8.25 6.16
C MET A 102 -0.07 7.57 6.35
N ALA A 103 -0.08 6.24 6.32
CA ALA A 103 -1.16 5.40 6.81
C ALA A 103 -0.76 4.85 8.18
N CYS A 104 -1.49 5.24 9.22
CA CYS A 104 -1.27 4.80 10.59
C CYS A 104 -2.39 3.86 11.03
N PHE A 105 -2.01 2.82 11.77
CA PHE A 105 -2.85 1.75 12.26
C PHE A 105 -2.73 1.70 13.78
N TRP A 106 -3.85 1.80 14.48
CA TRP A 106 -3.94 1.71 15.94
C TRP A 106 -4.69 0.44 16.32
N ALA A 107 -4.08 -0.39 17.15
CA ALA A 107 -4.76 -1.52 17.78
C ALA A 107 -5.35 -1.09 19.12
N ALA A 108 -6.60 -1.46 19.37
CA ALA A 108 -7.23 -1.20 20.67
C ALA A 108 -6.42 -1.87 21.79
N ASP A 109 -6.36 -1.23 22.95
CA ASP A 109 -5.72 -1.82 24.13
C ASP A 109 -6.50 -3.06 24.60
N HIS A 110 -5.78 -4.11 24.98
CA HIS A 110 -6.35 -5.36 25.43
C HIS A 110 -5.41 -6.09 26.39
N LYS A 111 -6.00 -6.76 27.40
CA LYS A 111 -5.28 -7.55 28.39
C LYS A 111 -5.92 -8.95 28.48
N PRO A 112 -5.16 -10.04 28.25
CA PRO A 112 -3.73 -10.06 27.90
C PRO A 112 -3.44 -9.42 26.53
N PRO A 113 -2.20 -8.97 26.27
CA PRO A 113 -1.83 -8.41 24.97
C PRO A 113 -2.07 -9.42 23.85
N VAL A 114 -2.55 -8.92 22.71
CA VAL A 114 -2.84 -9.72 21.51
C VAL A 114 -2.16 -9.10 20.30
N THR A 115 -1.67 -9.95 19.41
CA THR A 115 -1.00 -9.53 18.18
C THR A 115 -1.94 -9.66 16.99
N LEU A 116 -2.20 -8.55 16.31
CA LEU A 116 -2.98 -8.51 15.08
C LEU A 116 -2.05 -8.65 13.88
N ASN A 117 -2.39 -9.57 12.97
CA ASN A 117 -1.76 -9.68 11.66
C ASN A 117 -2.56 -8.85 10.66
N ILE A 118 -1.91 -7.90 9.98
CA ILE A 118 -2.57 -6.93 9.12
C ILE A 118 -2.01 -7.06 7.71
N ASP A 119 -2.90 -7.30 6.75
CA ASP A 119 -2.62 -7.12 5.33
C ASP A 119 -2.85 -5.68 4.94
N PHE A 120 -1.92 -5.14 4.16
CA PHE A 120 -2.02 -3.80 3.64
C PHE A 120 -1.42 -3.70 2.23
N ASP A 121 -2.28 -3.38 1.28
CA ASP A 121 -1.90 -3.04 -0.08
C ASP A 121 -1.92 -1.52 -0.24
N TRP A 122 -0.81 -0.93 -0.64
CA TRP A 122 -0.72 0.50 -0.99
C TRP A 122 -0.23 0.65 -2.43
N LYS A 123 -1.07 1.23 -3.28
CA LYS A 123 -0.75 1.49 -4.69
C LYS A 123 -0.93 2.96 -5.01
N THR A 124 0.13 3.56 -5.55
CA THR A 124 0.14 4.94 -6.03
C THR A 124 0.51 4.94 -7.50
N GLY A 125 -0.29 5.62 -8.33
CA GLY A 125 -0.08 5.72 -9.77
C GLY A 125 -0.43 7.12 -10.29
N VAL A 126 0.01 7.46 -11.49
CA VAL A 126 -0.32 8.75 -12.10
C VAL A 126 -1.80 8.74 -12.51
N ALA A 127 -2.62 9.67 -12.00
CA ALA A 127 -3.97 9.82 -12.51
C ALA A 127 -3.86 10.36 -13.93
N ALA A 128 -4.21 9.53 -14.91
CA ALA A 128 -4.01 9.90 -16.29
C ALA A 128 -5.14 10.83 -16.76
N LYS A 129 -4.88 12.13 -16.62
CA LYS A 129 -5.82 13.21 -16.93
C LYS A 129 -6.04 13.44 -18.44
N ASP A 130 -5.22 12.84 -19.32
CA ASP A 130 -5.23 13.09 -20.77
C ASP A 130 -5.17 11.83 -21.65
N TRP A 131 -5.92 10.76 -21.34
CA TRP A 131 -5.95 9.56 -22.21
C TRP A 131 -6.61 9.76 -23.59
N THR A 132 -7.19 10.92 -23.90
CA THR A 132 -7.80 11.18 -25.22
C THR A 132 -6.82 11.72 -26.28
N ASN A 133 -5.56 12.05 -25.94
CA ASN A 133 -4.62 12.63 -26.92
C ASN A 133 -3.25 11.94 -27.06
N VAL A 134 -2.98 10.81 -26.39
CA VAL A 134 -1.66 10.12 -26.44
C VAL A 134 -1.48 9.28 -27.73
N ALA A 135 -2.38 9.38 -28.71
CA ALA A 135 -2.13 8.92 -30.07
C ALA A 135 -1.26 9.92 -30.84
N LYS A 136 -0.06 10.26 -30.35
CA LYS A 136 1.11 10.71 -31.13
C LYS A 136 2.32 11.02 -30.23
N LYS A 137 3.36 10.21 -30.44
CA LYS A 137 4.79 10.48 -30.20
C LYS A 137 5.29 10.31 -28.76
N GLY A 138 6.21 9.35 -28.62
CA GLY A 138 6.77 8.87 -27.38
C GLY A 138 7.49 9.93 -26.56
N SER A 139 7.23 9.88 -25.26
CA SER A 139 8.11 10.33 -24.19
C SER A 139 7.90 9.32 -23.06
N VAL A 140 8.84 8.39 -22.94
CA VAL A 140 8.92 7.48 -21.79
C VAL A 140 9.70 8.26 -20.74
N ASP A 141 9.00 8.80 -19.74
CA ASP A 141 9.68 9.33 -18.55
C ASP A 141 9.97 8.16 -17.61
N VAL A 142 11.26 7.93 -17.37
CA VAL A 142 11.73 6.84 -16.50
C VAL A 142 11.38 7.24 -15.08
N SER A 143 10.26 6.71 -14.59
CA SER A 143 9.92 6.77 -13.17
C SER A 143 10.98 5.99 -12.39
N GLN A 144 11.83 6.68 -11.63
CA GLN A 144 12.79 6.05 -10.74
C GLN A 144 12.07 5.14 -9.73
N PRO A 145 12.54 3.90 -9.51
CA PRO A 145 12.03 3.07 -8.44
C PRO A 145 12.43 3.70 -7.09
N ALA A 146 11.48 4.37 -6.47
CA ALA A 146 11.58 4.86 -5.09
C ALA A 146 11.65 3.66 -4.13
N LEU A 147 12.88 3.24 -3.83
CA LEU A 147 13.27 2.09 -3.03
C LEU A 147 13.27 2.38 -1.51
N TRP A 148 12.37 3.24 -1.02
CA TRP A 148 12.42 3.73 0.36
C TRP A 148 11.07 3.59 1.05
N ILE A 149 10.65 2.35 1.32
CA ILE A 149 9.70 2.14 2.44
C ILE A 149 10.53 2.37 3.71
N ARG A 150 10.52 3.61 4.20
CA ARG A 150 11.07 3.93 5.52
C ARG A 150 10.05 3.46 6.55
N PHE A 151 10.27 2.27 7.10
CA PHE A 151 9.71 1.92 8.40
C PHE A 151 10.30 2.92 9.40
N LEU A 152 9.51 3.90 9.84
CA LEU A 152 9.91 4.77 10.93
C LEU A 152 9.81 3.94 12.22
N PRO A 153 10.93 3.68 12.92
CA PRO A 153 10.84 3.19 14.29
C PRO A 153 10.43 4.38 15.16
N PHE A 154 9.29 4.25 15.84
CA PHE A 154 9.03 4.98 17.08
C PHE A 154 8.96 3.96 18.19
#